data_AF-A0A7C5RU54-F1
#
_entry.id   AF-A0A7C5RU54-F1
#
_cell.length_a   1.000
_cell.length_b   1.000
_cell.length_c   1.000
_cell.angle_alpha   90.00
_cell.angle_beta   90.00
_cell.angle_gamma   90.00
#
_symmetry.space_group_name_H-M   'P 1'
#
loop_
_entity.id
_entity.type
_entity.pdbx_description
1 polymer ?
#
loop_
_entity_poly.entity_id
_entity_poly.type
_entity_poly.pdbx_seq_one_letter_code
_entity_poly.pdbx_strand_id
1 'polypeptide(L)'
;GATLYVTLEPCAHYGRTPPCVDAILQAGIARVVVAVIDPYPEVAGRGIARLRKAGIVVTLGVEAQAAAEVNTGYFKRLRYGLPDITLKYAMSLDGHIATRSGHSRWITGPEARRYAHQLRDRHDAILVGVGTVLADDPELTTRLDPEDAGDGGPHHPLRVVLDTHARTPPTARFLAPDLPGRTLIVTTEAAPPERVGALWRAGAELVFVPQRCGRVDLRAALRVLAERGINRVLVEGGSRVLGAFFDEELADSVVAFIAPVLIGGANAPVPLAGQGVETMEQAARLRDLRVRQVGTDVVIEGRLRPLEIPEGV
;
A
#
# COMPACT_ATOMS: atom_id res chain seq x y z
N GLY A 1 -24.68 29.34 -10.96
CA GLY A 1 -24.26 28.94 -12.31
C GLY A 1 -22.76 28.76 -12.48
N ALA A 2 -22.05 28.24 -11.46
CA ALA A 2 -20.62 27.92 -11.58
C ALA A 2 -20.40 26.56 -12.28
N THR A 3 -19.13 26.24 -12.58
CA THR A 3 -18.69 24.90 -12.99
C THR A 3 -17.96 24.23 -11.83
N LEU A 4 -18.33 22.98 -11.52
CA LEU A 4 -17.67 22.16 -10.51
C LEU A 4 -16.80 21.08 -11.18
N TYR A 5 -15.55 20.95 -10.76
CA TYR A 5 -14.65 19.88 -11.18
C TYR A 5 -14.49 18.87 -10.04
N VAL A 6 -14.72 17.60 -10.32
CA VAL A 6 -14.60 16.50 -9.35
C VAL A 6 -13.83 15.34 -9.94
N THR A 7 -12.95 14.76 -9.15
CA THR A 7 -12.08 13.65 -9.56
C THR A 7 -12.78 12.29 -9.55
N LEU A 8 -13.96 12.18 -8.93
CA LEU A 8 -14.76 10.96 -8.87
C LEU A 8 -16.24 11.33 -8.99
N GLU A 9 -17.07 10.42 -9.50
CA GLU A 9 -18.51 10.63 -9.61
C GLU A 9 -19.13 11.06 -8.26
N PRO A 10 -19.91 12.16 -8.23
CA PRO A 10 -20.61 12.57 -7.02
C PRO A 10 -21.56 11.49 -6.51
N CYS A 11 -21.45 11.15 -5.23
CA CYS A 11 -22.28 10.09 -4.65
C CYS A 11 -23.78 10.44 -4.72
N ALA A 12 -24.58 9.40 -5.01
CA ALA A 12 -26.02 9.50 -5.23
C ALA A 12 -26.87 8.79 -4.17
N HIS A 13 -26.23 8.16 -3.17
CA HIS A 13 -26.86 7.36 -2.12
C HIS A 13 -26.70 8.03 -0.75
N TYR A 14 -27.59 7.72 0.19
CA TYR A 14 -27.50 8.15 1.58
C TYR A 14 -26.62 7.17 2.35
N GLY A 15 -25.38 7.59 2.65
CA GLY A 15 -24.43 6.83 3.47
C GLY A 15 -24.31 7.42 4.87
N ARG A 16 -23.07 7.63 5.34
CA ARG A 16 -22.80 8.38 6.59
C ARG A 16 -23.18 9.86 6.50
N THR A 17 -23.13 10.41 5.29
CA THR A 17 -23.48 11.79 4.97
C THR A 17 -24.50 11.83 3.82
N PRO A 18 -25.26 12.94 3.66
CA PRO A 18 -26.16 13.12 2.53
C PRO A 18 -25.44 13.04 1.16
N PRO A 19 -26.15 12.73 0.06
CA PRO A 19 -25.58 12.63 -1.27
C PRO A 19 -24.98 13.96 -1.77
N CYS A 20 -23.79 13.90 -2.37
CA CYS A 20 -23.14 15.07 -2.97
C CYS A 20 -23.99 15.68 -4.09
N VAL A 21 -24.73 14.84 -4.85
CA VAL A 21 -25.64 15.32 -5.89
C VAL A 21 -26.67 16.31 -5.34
N ASP A 22 -27.21 16.07 -4.15
CA ASP A 22 -28.23 16.94 -3.55
C ASP A 22 -27.62 18.32 -3.23
N ALA A 23 -26.41 18.35 -2.68
CA ALA A 23 -25.68 19.58 -2.40
C ALA A 23 -25.31 20.36 -3.67
N ILE A 24 -24.90 19.66 -4.75
CA ILE A 24 -24.58 20.28 -6.05
C ILE A 24 -25.81 20.97 -6.65
N LEU A 25 -26.98 20.32 -6.57
CA LEU A 25 -28.23 20.89 -7.06
C LEU A 25 -28.64 22.11 -6.25
N GLN A 26 -28.57 22.04 -4.92
CA GLN A 26 -28.90 23.15 -4.02
C GLN A 26 -27.97 24.36 -4.24
N ALA A 27 -26.70 24.13 -4.55
CA ALA A 27 -25.73 25.19 -4.83
C ALA A 27 -25.94 25.90 -6.18
N GLY A 28 -26.87 25.43 -7.03
CA GLY A 28 -27.14 26.04 -8.33
C GLY A 28 -25.97 25.96 -9.30
N ILE A 29 -25.21 24.85 -9.23
CA ILE A 29 -24.14 24.52 -10.19
C ILE A 29 -24.77 24.26 -11.56
N ALA A 30 -24.21 24.86 -12.62
CA ALA A 30 -24.74 24.72 -13.98
C ALA A 30 -24.03 23.61 -14.78
N ARG A 31 -22.77 23.33 -14.44
CA ARG A 31 -21.94 22.33 -15.12
C ARG A 31 -21.09 21.56 -14.12
N VAL A 32 -20.96 20.26 -14.33
CA VAL A 32 -20.06 19.39 -13.57
C VAL A 32 -19.11 18.67 -14.54
N VAL A 33 -17.82 18.70 -14.24
CA VAL A 33 -16.79 17.94 -14.95
C VAL A 33 -16.32 16.82 -14.02
N VAL A 34 -16.53 15.58 -14.44
CA VAL A 34 -16.19 14.37 -13.68
C VAL A 34 -15.03 13.68 -14.36
N ALA A 35 -13.99 13.31 -13.61
CA ALA A 35 -12.85 12.60 -14.19
C ALA A 35 -13.15 11.12 -14.46
N VAL A 36 -13.62 10.38 -13.44
CA VAL A 36 -13.94 8.95 -13.55
C VAL A 36 -15.28 8.61 -12.89
N ILE A 37 -15.95 7.59 -13.43
CA ILE A 37 -17.14 6.98 -12.83
C ILE A 37 -16.72 6.26 -11.54
N ASP A 38 -17.55 6.35 -10.50
CA ASP A 38 -17.35 5.57 -9.28
C ASP A 38 -17.83 4.13 -9.54
N PRO A 39 -16.95 3.11 -9.51
CA PRO A 39 -17.34 1.73 -9.76
C PRO A 39 -18.16 1.12 -8.61
N TYR A 40 -18.38 1.83 -7.49
CA TYR A 40 -19.20 1.33 -6.40
C TYR A 40 -20.62 1.05 -6.89
N PRO A 41 -21.17 -0.18 -6.69
CA PRO A 41 -22.45 -0.58 -7.28
C PRO A 41 -23.64 0.33 -6.96
N GLU A 42 -23.61 1.01 -5.81
CA GLU A 42 -24.68 1.93 -5.42
C GLU A 42 -24.54 3.34 -6.02
N VAL A 43 -23.39 3.68 -6.60
CA VAL A 43 -23.10 4.99 -7.21
C VAL A 43 -23.01 4.90 -8.72
N ALA A 44 -22.38 3.86 -9.28
CA ALA A 44 -22.02 3.73 -10.68
C ALA A 44 -23.04 4.31 -11.68
N GLY A 45 -22.71 5.50 -12.19
CA GLY A 45 -23.49 6.26 -13.18
C GLY A 45 -24.76 6.94 -12.66
N ARG A 46 -25.21 6.63 -11.43
CA ARG A 46 -26.44 7.17 -10.84
C ARG A 46 -26.30 8.65 -10.50
N GLY A 47 -25.13 9.08 -10.02
CA GLY A 47 -24.88 10.48 -9.70
C GLY A 47 -24.89 11.35 -10.95
N ILE A 48 -24.17 10.91 -11.98
CA ILE A 48 -24.15 11.55 -13.29
C ILE A 48 -25.55 11.60 -13.91
N ALA A 49 -26.30 10.49 -13.86
CA ALA A 49 -27.66 10.44 -14.40
C ALA A 49 -28.61 11.41 -13.68
N ARG A 50 -28.55 11.50 -12.34
CA ARG A 50 -29.36 12.43 -11.55
C ARG A 50 -29.04 13.89 -11.88
N LEU A 51 -27.76 14.24 -12.01
CA LEU A 51 -27.32 15.60 -12.40
C LEU A 51 -27.85 15.96 -13.80
N ARG A 52 -27.68 15.07 -14.78
CA ARG A 52 -28.20 15.28 -16.15
C ARG A 52 -29.72 15.45 -16.18
N LYS A 53 -30.46 14.63 -15.42
CA LYS A 53 -31.93 14.72 -15.32
C LYS A 53 -32.39 16.08 -14.76
N ALA A 54 -31.60 16.70 -13.90
CA ALA A 54 -31.87 18.02 -13.34
C ALA A 54 -31.42 19.18 -14.25
N GLY A 55 -30.96 18.90 -15.48
CA GLY A 55 -30.54 19.92 -16.45
C GLY A 55 -29.11 20.41 -16.30
N ILE A 56 -28.29 19.78 -15.44
CA ILE A 56 -26.87 20.10 -15.31
C ILE A 56 -26.10 19.51 -16.50
N VAL A 57 -25.22 20.31 -17.11
CA VAL A 57 -24.30 19.84 -18.14
C VAL A 57 -23.19 19.02 -17.49
N VAL A 58 -23.04 17.74 -17.88
CA VAL A 58 -21.99 16.86 -17.32
C VAL A 58 -21.00 16.43 -18.40
N THR A 59 -19.72 16.80 -18.22
CA THR A 59 -18.58 16.30 -19.02
C THR A 59 -17.87 15.20 -18.22
N LEU A 60 -17.61 14.05 -18.84
CA LEU A 60 -16.90 12.92 -18.22
C LEU A 60 -15.53 12.73 -18.90
N GLY A 61 -14.55 12.19 -18.16
CA GLY A 61 -13.29 11.70 -18.72
C GLY A 61 -12.11 12.67 -18.69
N VAL A 62 -12.30 13.88 -18.19
CA VAL A 62 -11.22 14.87 -18.08
C VAL A 62 -10.25 14.45 -16.99
N GLU A 63 -8.96 14.28 -17.32
CA GLU A 63 -7.92 13.79 -16.39
C GLU A 63 -8.24 12.41 -15.77
N ALA A 64 -8.95 11.54 -16.50
CA ALA A 64 -9.36 10.22 -16.02
C ALA A 64 -8.18 9.35 -15.52
N GLN A 65 -7.04 9.40 -16.22
CA GLN A 65 -5.85 8.65 -15.83
C GLN A 65 -5.28 9.13 -14.49
N ALA A 66 -5.09 10.44 -14.32
CA ALA A 66 -4.59 11.01 -13.07
C ALA A 66 -5.55 10.74 -11.91
N ALA A 67 -6.86 10.84 -12.14
CA ALA A 67 -7.88 10.49 -11.13
C ALA A 67 -7.85 9.01 -10.76
N ALA A 68 -7.59 8.11 -11.71
CA ALA A 68 -7.46 6.67 -11.45
C ALA A 68 -6.18 6.33 -10.68
N GLU A 69 -5.06 7.03 -10.92
CA GLU A 69 -3.82 6.89 -10.15
C GLU A 69 -4.05 7.17 -8.65
N VAL A 70 -4.83 8.21 -8.33
CA VAL A 70 -5.13 8.56 -6.94
C VAL A 70 -6.08 7.54 -6.30
N ASN A 71 -6.94 6.88 -7.08
CA ASN A 71 -7.95 5.93 -6.57
C ASN A 71 -7.62 4.44 -6.81
N THR A 72 -6.42 4.11 -7.26
CA THR A 72 -6.11 2.74 -7.74
C THR A 72 -6.40 1.66 -6.70
N GLY A 73 -6.01 1.87 -5.44
CA GLY A 73 -6.30 0.92 -4.36
C GLY A 73 -7.79 0.70 -4.12
N TYR A 74 -8.60 1.77 -4.21
CA TYR A 74 -10.04 1.70 -4.07
C TYR A 74 -10.68 0.89 -5.21
N PHE A 75 -10.28 1.18 -6.45
CA PHE A 75 -10.79 0.47 -7.63
C PHE A 75 -10.39 -1.00 -7.62
N LYS A 76 -9.11 -1.30 -7.32
CA LYS A 76 -8.64 -2.68 -7.23
C LYS A 76 -9.38 -3.46 -6.15
N ARG A 77 -9.62 -2.84 -4.99
CA ARG A 77 -10.36 -3.47 -3.89
C ARG A 77 -11.80 -3.80 -4.28
N LEU A 78 -12.51 -2.86 -4.91
CA LEU A 78 -13.88 -3.10 -5.35
C LEU A 78 -13.97 -4.16 -6.45
N ARG A 79 -13.03 -4.17 -7.39
CA ARG A 79 -13.06 -5.10 -8.53
C ARG A 79 -12.60 -6.51 -8.17
N TYR A 80 -11.56 -6.63 -7.35
CA TYR A 80 -10.87 -7.91 -7.11
C TYR A 80 -10.90 -8.37 -5.66
N GLY A 81 -11.39 -7.56 -4.73
CA GLY A 81 -11.32 -7.85 -3.30
C GLY A 81 -9.88 -7.87 -2.76
N LEU A 82 -8.97 -7.11 -3.38
CA LEU A 82 -7.55 -7.04 -3.01
C LEU A 82 -7.05 -5.58 -3.01
N PRO A 83 -6.22 -5.18 -2.04
CA PRO A 83 -5.60 -3.86 -2.04
C PRO A 83 -4.52 -3.72 -3.13
N ASP A 84 -4.18 -2.49 -3.49
CA ASP A 84 -3.01 -2.15 -4.32
C ASP A 84 -1.74 -2.26 -3.47
N ILE A 85 -0.77 -3.03 -3.98
CA ILE A 85 0.43 -3.47 -3.29
C ILE A 85 1.63 -2.75 -3.88
N THR A 86 2.32 -1.99 -3.03
CA THR A 86 3.61 -1.37 -3.36
C THR A 86 4.74 -2.14 -2.69
N LEU A 87 5.63 -2.71 -3.48
CA LEU A 87 6.90 -3.25 -2.99
C LEU A 87 7.90 -2.10 -2.82
N LYS A 88 8.41 -1.93 -1.61
CA LYS A 88 9.43 -0.94 -1.31
C LYS A 88 10.68 -1.59 -0.78
N TYR A 89 11.84 -1.20 -1.30
CA TYR A 89 13.12 -1.65 -0.79
C TYR A 89 14.20 -0.58 -0.97
N ALA A 90 15.22 -0.66 -0.13
CA ALA A 90 16.41 0.18 -0.20
C ALA A 90 17.62 -0.71 -0.40
N MET A 91 18.45 -0.39 -1.39
CA MET A 91 19.60 -1.19 -1.78
C MET A 91 20.81 -0.32 -2.09
N SER A 92 21.98 -0.94 -2.02
CA SER A 92 23.22 -0.42 -2.58
C SER A 92 23.15 -0.36 -4.12
N LEU A 93 24.08 0.35 -4.74
CA LEU A 93 24.16 0.48 -6.20
C LEU A 93 24.33 -0.89 -6.90
N ASP A 94 24.98 -1.84 -6.23
CA ASP A 94 25.16 -3.23 -6.67
C ASP A 94 24.06 -4.19 -6.19
N GLY A 95 22.95 -3.68 -5.67
CA GLY A 95 21.72 -4.45 -5.50
C GLY A 95 21.61 -5.24 -4.20
N HIS A 96 22.28 -4.84 -3.13
CA HIS A 96 22.21 -5.52 -1.83
C HIS A 96 21.45 -4.69 -0.78
N ILE A 97 20.67 -5.36 0.07
CA ILE A 97 19.87 -4.73 1.15
C ILE A 97 20.52 -4.84 2.54
N ALA A 98 21.63 -5.58 2.65
CA ALA A 98 22.48 -5.67 3.83
C ALA A 98 23.83 -6.24 3.42
N THR A 99 24.83 -6.14 4.30
CA THR A 99 26.07 -6.91 4.16
C THR A 99 25.81 -8.41 4.37
N ARG A 100 26.78 -9.26 4.03
CA ARG A 100 26.73 -10.72 4.32
C ARG A 100 26.50 -11.07 5.80
N SER A 101 26.81 -10.14 6.72
CA SER A 101 26.61 -10.31 8.16
C SER A 101 25.21 -9.93 8.64
N GLY A 102 24.36 -9.40 7.75
CA GLY A 102 23.04 -8.87 8.08
C GLY A 102 23.03 -7.39 8.48
N HIS A 103 24.19 -6.74 8.57
CA HIS A 103 24.25 -5.31 8.88
C HIS A 103 23.65 -4.46 7.74
N SER A 104 22.56 -3.74 8.03
CA SER A 104 21.73 -3.02 7.05
C SER A 104 21.44 -1.55 7.41
N ARG A 105 21.83 -1.11 8.61
CA ARG A 105 21.70 0.29 9.08
C ARG A 105 22.93 1.09 8.66
N TRP A 106 22.89 2.17 7.89
CA TRP A 106 21.84 2.75 7.05
C TRP A 106 22.38 2.74 5.62
N ILE A 107 21.69 2.11 4.69
CA ILE A 107 22.11 2.10 3.28
C ILE A 107 21.81 3.46 2.63
N THR A 108 20.60 3.98 2.81
CA THR A 108 20.14 5.23 2.19
C THR A 108 20.26 6.44 3.13
N GLY A 109 20.35 7.63 2.54
CA GLY A 109 20.46 8.92 3.22
C GLY A 109 19.18 9.39 3.93
N PRO A 110 19.27 10.47 4.74
CA PRO A 110 18.14 11.00 5.50
C PRO A 110 16.97 11.45 4.62
N GLU A 111 17.22 12.05 3.46
CA GLU A 111 16.19 12.51 2.51
C GLU A 111 15.40 11.32 1.94
N ALA A 112 16.09 10.25 1.57
CA ALA A 112 15.46 9.01 1.13
C ALA A 112 14.62 8.36 2.25
N ARG A 113 15.08 8.43 3.51
CA ARG A 113 14.30 7.95 4.66
C ARG A 113 13.06 8.81 4.93
N ARG A 114 13.16 10.14 4.80
CA ARG A 114 12.02 11.06 4.85
C ARG A 114 11.01 10.71 3.76
N TYR A 115 11.47 10.47 2.53
CA TYR A 115 10.59 10.03 1.44
C TYR A 115 9.94 8.66 1.72
N ALA A 116 10.67 7.71 2.31
CA ALA A 116 10.07 6.45 2.75
C ALA A 116 8.97 6.65 3.81
N HIS A 117 9.10 7.63 4.70
CA HIS A 117 8.04 8.00 5.63
C HIS A 117 6.83 8.65 4.94
N GLN A 118 7.04 9.47 3.90
CA GLN A 118 5.95 9.98 3.06
C GLN A 118 5.21 8.85 2.32
N LEU A 119 5.91 7.78 1.93
CA LEU A 119 5.24 6.59 1.40
C LEU A 119 4.34 5.97 2.46
N ARG A 120 4.80 5.81 3.70
CA ARG A 120 3.98 5.25 4.80
C ARG A 120 2.71 6.06 5.04
N ASP A 121 2.83 7.39 5.01
CA ASP A 121 1.70 8.33 5.15
C ASP A 121 0.61 8.11 4.09
N ARG A 122 1.02 7.80 2.86
CA ARG A 122 0.12 7.60 1.71
C ARG A 122 -0.45 6.18 1.57
N HIS A 123 -0.18 5.29 2.51
CA HIS A 123 -0.68 3.92 2.52
C HIS A 123 -1.56 3.68 3.74
N ASP A 124 -2.53 2.79 3.59
CA ASP A 124 -3.45 2.42 4.68
C ASP A 124 -2.81 1.40 5.63
N ALA A 125 -1.88 0.59 5.11
CA ALA A 125 -1.15 -0.42 5.87
C ALA A 125 0.33 -0.51 5.45
N ILE A 126 1.19 -0.84 6.42
CA ILE A 126 2.57 -1.26 6.21
C ILE A 126 2.66 -2.74 6.53
N LEU A 127 3.31 -3.51 5.67
CA LEU A 127 3.47 -4.95 5.82
C LEU A 127 4.94 -5.34 5.86
N VAL A 128 5.29 -6.15 6.86
CA VAL A 128 6.60 -6.78 6.99
C VAL A 128 6.47 -8.25 7.35
N GLY A 129 7.50 -9.05 7.07
CA GLY A 129 7.63 -10.38 7.66
C GLY A 129 8.19 -10.34 9.08
N VAL A 130 7.88 -11.36 9.89
CA VAL A 130 8.47 -11.53 11.22
C VAL A 130 10.00 -11.57 11.21
N GLY A 131 10.63 -11.96 10.09
CA GLY A 131 12.09 -11.90 9.96
C GLY A 131 12.66 -10.50 10.15
N THR A 132 11.98 -9.48 9.60
CA THR A 132 12.34 -8.07 9.79
C THR A 132 12.13 -7.63 11.23
N VAL A 133 11.03 -8.08 11.85
CA VAL A 133 10.76 -7.79 13.27
C VAL A 133 11.89 -8.32 14.15
N LEU A 134 12.29 -9.57 13.95
CA LEU A 134 13.33 -10.22 14.75
C LEU A 134 14.72 -9.62 14.53
N ALA A 135 15.00 -9.10 13.33
CA ALA A 135 16.29 -8.54 12.99
C ALA A 135 16.43 -7.07 13.43
N ASP A 136 15.39 -6.25 13.20
CA ASP A 136 15.50 -4.80 13.29
C ASP A 136 14.70 -4.19 14.45
N ASP A 137 13.75 -4.93 15.03
CA ASP A 137 12.78 -4.46 16.04
C ASP A 137 12.20 -3.06 15.73
N PRO A 138 11.54 -2.89 14.56
CA PRO A 138 11.08 -1.59 14.09
C PRO A 138 9.78 -1.17 14.77
N GLU A 139 9.53 0.14 14.87
CA GLU A 139 8.23 0.68 15.34
C GLU A 139 7.15 0.65 14.25
N LEU A 140 7.56 0.66 12.97
CA LEU A 140 6.69 0.72 11.79
C LEU A 140 5.72 1.92 11.80
N THR A 141 6.14 3.05 12.36
CA THR A 141 5.37 4.31 12.41
C THR A 141 5.75 5.27 11.28
N THR A 142 4.85 6.21 10.99
CA THR A 142 5.13 7.42 10.20
C THR A 142 5.75 8.47 11.13
N ARG A 143 6.93 8.98 10.77
CA ARG A 143 7.66 9.99 11.55
C ARG A 143 7.96 11.15 10.60
N LEU A 144 6.93 11.96 10.40
CA LEU A 144 6.97 13.14 9.54
C LEU A 144 6.64 14.37 10.40
N ASP A 145 7.26 15.48 10.04
CA ASP A 145 6.82 16.78 10.54
C ASP A 145 5.45 17.09 9.91
N PRO A 146 4.57 17.86 10.59
CA PRO A 146 3.23 18.16 10.07
C PRO A 146 3.23 18.81 8.68
N GLU A 147 4.29 19.55 8.33
CA GLU A 147 4.49 20.17 7.01
C GLU A 147 4.77 19.18 5.87
N ASP A 148 5.19 17.95 6.21
CA ASP A 148 5.44 16.87 5.23
C ASP A 148 4.32 15.84 5.15
N ALA A 149 3.35 15.93 6.05
CA ALA A 149 2.21 15.02 6.12
C ALA A 149 1.03 15.55 5.30
N GLY A 150 0.06 14.68 5.03
CA GLY A 150 -1.22 15.11 4.47
C GLY A 150 -2.02 16.04 5.40
N ASP A 151 -3.13 16.57 4.88
CA ASP A 151 -4.08 17.36 5.67
C ASP A 151 -4.55 16.57 6.90
N GLY A 152 -4.37 17.16 8.09
CA GLY A 152 -4.67 16.51 9.37
C GLY A 152 -3.45 15.91 10.09
N GLY A 153 -2.24 16.04 9.53
CA GLY A 153 -0.99 15.59 10.13
C GLY A 153 -0.64 14.13 9.77
N PRO A 154 0.45 13.58 10.34
CA PRO A 154 0.96 12.26 9.97
C PRO A 154 -0.07 11.15 10.15
N HIS A 155 -0.40 10.47 9.05
CA HIS A 155 -1.21 9.26 9.07
C HIS A 155 -0.37 8.06 9.50
N HIS A 156 -0.85 7.32 10.50
CA HIS A 156 -0.23 6.10 10.99
C HIS A 156 -0.92 4.86 10.39
N PRO A 157 -0.32 4.20 9.40
CA PRO A 157 -0.91 3.03 8.76
C PRO A 157 -1.06 1.85 9.73
N LEU A 158 -1.98 0.95 9.42
CA LEU A 158 -2.08 -0.34 10.09
C LEU A 158 -0.77 -1.12 9.92
N ARG A 159 -0.15 -1.53 11.02
CA ARG A 159 1.09 -2.31 11.02
C ARG A 159 0.73 -3.78 10.90
N VAL A 160 1.12 -4.41 9.79
CA VAL A 160 0.81 -5.80 9.47
C VAL A 160 2.09 -6.63 9.53
N VAL A 161 2.08 -7.68 10.34
CA VAL A 161 3.21 -8.62 10.45
C VAL A 161 2.78 -10.00 9.97
N LEU A 162 3.46 -10.52 8.95
CA LEU A 162 3.30 -11.90 8.52
C LEU A 162 4.16 -12.83 9.39
N ASP A 163 3.51 -13.66 10.19
CA ASP A 163 4.16 -14.50 11.18
C ASP A 163 3.46 -15.86 11.32
N THR A 164 3.85 -16.82 10.47
CA THR A 164 3.25 -18.17 10.42
C THR A 164 3.12 -18.85 11.79
N HIS A 165 4.06 -18.62 12.71
CA HIS A 165 4.15 -19.37 13.97
C HIS A 165 4.18 -18.47 15.21
N ALA A 166 3.63 -17.26 15.11
CA ALA A 166 3.58 -16.28 16.21
C ALA A 166 4.95 -16.08 16.91
N ARG A 167 6.04 -15.99 16.13
CA ARG A 167 7.42 -15.81 16.64
C ARG A 167 7.73 -14.38 17.06
N THR A 168 6.87 -13.44 16.74
CA THR A 168 6.97 -12.04 17.15
C THR A 168 7.16 -11.97 18.68
N PRO A 169 8.18 -11.26 19.18
CA PRO A 169 8.35 -11.06 20.61
C PRO A 169 7.17 -10.24 21.17
N PRO A 170 6.57 -10.63 22.31
CA PRO A 170 5.56 -9.80 22.99
C PRO A 170 6.08 -8.42 23.42
N THR A 171 7.41 -8.25 23.45
CA THR A 171 8.11 -7.00 23.76
C THR A 171 8.54 -6.22 22.52
N ALA A 172 8.11 -6.62 21.32
CA ALA A 172 8.48 -5.94 20.08
C ALA A 172 8.06 -4.47 20.14
N ARG A 173 8.92 -3.55 19.68
CA ARG A 173 8.72 -2.11 19.87
C ARG A 173 7.40 -1.63 19.30
N PHE A 174 6.96 -2.13 18.15
CA PHE A 174 5.66 -1.75 17.56
C PHE A 174 4.43 -2.16 18.39
N LEU A 175 4.57 -2.98 19.43
CA LEU A 175 3.51 -3.33 20.38
C LEU A 175 3.47 -2.41 21.60
N ALA A 176 4.39 -1.45 21.71
CA ALA A 176 4.39 -0.52 22.83
C ALA A 176 3.06 0.27 22.88
N PRO A 177 2.42 0.37 24.07
CA PRO A 177 1.06 0.88 24.21
C PRO A 177 0.93 2.38 23.91
N ASP A 178 2.03 3.12 23.97
CA ASP A 178 2.14 4.54 23.67
C ASP A 178 2.36 4.84 22.18
N LEU A 179 2.60 3.81 21.35
CA LEU A 179 2.78 4.02 19.92
C LEU A 179 1.44 4.27 19.21
N PRO A 180 1.39 5.29 18.33
CA PRO A 180 0.21 5.54 17.51
C PRO A 180 -0.02 4.42 16.49
N GLY A 181 -1.29 4.23 16.12
CA GLY A 181 -1.73 3.26 15.12
C GLY A 181 -2.01 1.87 15.70
N ARG A 182 -2.59 0.99 14.89
CA ARG A 182 -2.93 -0.39 15.27
C ARG A 182 -1.91 -1.38 14.74
N THR A 183 -1.88 -2.56 15.33
CA THR A 183 -1.04 -3.68 14.89
C THR A 183 -1.88 -4.92 14.67
N LEU A 184 -1.70 -5.54 13.52
CA LEU A 184 -2.31 -6.81 13.12
C LEU A 184 -1.22 -7.83 12.82
N ILE A 185 -1.21 -8.93 13.55
CA ILE A 185 -0.36 -10.09 13.30
C ILE A 185 -1.17 -11.12 12.53
N VAL A 186 -0.74 -11.43 11.31
CA VAL A 186 -1.33 -12.48 10.47
C VAL A 186 -0.56 -13.76 10.69
N THR A 187 -1.24 -14.75 11.27
CA THR A 187 -0.68 -16.04 11.68
C THR A 187 -1.52 -17.19 11.13
N THR A 188 -1.15 -18.43 11.42
CA THR A 188 -1.91 -19.62 11.01
C THR A 188 -2.23 -20.51 12.22
N GLU A 189 -3.06 -21.53 12.01
CA GLU A 189 -3.36 -22.57 13.01
C GLU A 189 -2.12 -23.37 13.46
N ALA A 190 -1.00 -23.25 12.74
CA ALA A 190 0.27 -23.84 13.14
C ALA A 190 1.03 -23.01 14.19
N ALA A 191 0.45 -21.90 14.66
CA ALA A 191 1.04 -21.08 15.71
C ALA A 191 0.77 -21.69 17.10
N PRO A 192 1.80 -21.84 17.94
CA PRO A 192 1.61 -22.39 19.28
C PRO A 192 0.66 -21.52 20.13
N PRO A 193 -0.37 -22.11 20.79
CA PRO A 193 -1.36 -21.35 21.56
C PRO A 193 -0.74 -20.44 22.63
N GLU A 194 0.36 -20.86 23.25
CA GLU A 194 1.04 -20.05 24.26
C GLU A 194 1.64 -18.75 23.69
N ARG A 195 2.13 -18.78 22.43
CA ARG A 195 2.67 -17.60 21.76
C ARG A 195 1.56 -16.66 21.31
N VAL A 196 0.49 -17.21 20.76
CA VAL A 196 -0.74 -16.47 20.44
C VAL A 196 -1.25 -15.74 21.67
N GLY A 197 -1.38 -16.44 22.80
CA GLY A 197 -1.85 -15.85 24.06
C GLY A 197 -0.90 -14.81 24.66
N ALA A 198 0.41 -14.93 24.41
CA ALA A 198 1.38 -13.91 24.81
C ALA A 198 1.26 -12.63 23.97
N LEU A 199 1.11 -12.76 22.65
CA LEU A 199 0.93 -11.63 21.74
C LEU A 199 -0.40 -10.89 21.97
N TRP A 200 -1.47 -11.64 22.21
CA TRP A 200 -2.77 -11.06 22.53
C TRP A 200 -2.71 -10.22 23.81
N ARG A 201 -2.05 -10.73 24.87
CA ARG A 201 -1.84 -9.98 26.12
C ARG A 201 -0.92 -8.76 25.94
N ALA A 202 -0.03 -8.77 24.97
CA ALA A 202 0.80 -7.63 24.60
C ALA A 202 0.08 -6.58 23.75
N GLY A 203 -1.22 -6.75 23.49
CA GLY A 203 -2.04 -5.77 22.76
C GLY A 203 -2.05 -5.97 21.24
N ALA A 204 -1.50 -7.07 20.73
CA ALA A 204 -1.59 -7.38 19.30
C ALA A 204 -3.01 -7.85 18.93
N GLU A 205 -3.54 -7.35 17.82
CA GLU A 205 -4.65 -8.02 17.14
C GLU A 205 -4.09 -9.19 16.32
N LEU A 206 -4.74 -10.35 16.36
CA LEU A 206 -4.33 -11.52 15.59
C LEU A 206 -5.42 -11.94 14.62
N VAL A 207 -5.02 -12.30 13.40
CA VAL A 207 -5.87 -12.97 12.43
C VAL A 207 -5.23 -14.28 11.99
N PHE A 208 -6.03 -15.32 11.96
CA PHE A 208 -5.66 -16.64 11.46
C PHE A 208 -6.08 -16.76 10.00
N VAL A 209 -5.14 -17.16 9.15
CA VAL A 209 -5.41 -17.48 7.73
C VAL A 209 -4.84 -18.86 7.39
N PRO A 210 -5.29 -19.48 6.28
CA PRO A 210 -4.75 -20.74 5.81
C PRO A 210 -3.23 -20.67 5.55
N GLN A 211 -2.61 -21.86 5.54
CA GLN A 211 -1.24 -22.00 5.09
C GLN A 211 -1.18 -22.30 3.59
N ARG A 212 -0.21 -21.69 2.91
CA ARG A 212 0.23 -22.07 1.57
C ARG A 212 1.72 -22.36 1.62
N CYS A 213 2.12 -23.55 1.19
CA CYS A 213 3.53 -24.01 1.23
C CYS A 213 4.19 -23.84 2.63
N GLY A 214 3.45 -24.13 3.70
CA GLY A 214 3.93 -24.01 5.08
C GLY A 214 4.10 -22.58 5.59
N ARG A 215 3.62 -21.57 4.86
CA ARG A 215 3.64 -20.15 5.25
C ARG A 215 2.23 -19.57 5.24
N VAL A 216 2.07 -18.37 5.79
CA VAL A 216 0.85 -17.57 5.65
C VAL A 216 0.45 -17.48 4.16
N ASP A 217 -0.79 -17.82 3.82
CA ASP A 217 -1.34 -17.57 2.48
C ASP A 217 -1.50 -16.05 2.27
N LEU A 218 -0.69 -15.49 1.37
CA LEU A 218 -0.68 -14.06 1.09
C LEU A 218 -2.02 -13.56 0.52
N ARG A 219 -2.66 -14.33 -0.37
CA ARG A 219 -3.95 -13.93 -0.96
C ARG A 219 -5.04 -13.89 0.10
N ALA A 220 -5.07 -14.87 1.00
CA ALA A 220 -6.00 -14.86 2.13
C ALA A 220 -5.75 -13.68 3.07
N ALA A 221 -4.48 -13.40 3.41
CA ALA A 221 -4.11 -12.25 4.23
C ALA A 221 -4.55 -10.92 3.60
N LEU A 222 -4.33 -10.74 2.29
CA LEU A 222 -4.73 -9.53 1.57
C LEU A 222 -6.25 -9.35 1.48
N ARG A 223 -7.03 -10.44 1.37
CA ARG A 223 -8.50 -10.37 1.41
C ARG A 223 -9.00 -9.88 2.77
N VAL A 224 -8.42 -10.36 3.87
CA VAL A 224 -8.75 -9.85 5.21
C VAL A 224 -8.49 -8.35 5.29
N LEU A 225 -7.37 -7.86 4.73
CA LEU A 225 -7.09 -6.42 4.71
C LEU A 225 -8.12 -5.66 3.85
N ALA A 226 -8.47 -6.17 2.68
CA ALA A 226 -9.50 -5.57 1.82
C ALA A 226 -10.89 -5.50 2.51
N GLU A 227 -11.30 -6.55 3.21
CA GLU A 227 -12.55 -6.58 3.99
C GLU A 227 -12.58 -5.54 5.11
N ARG A 228 -11.40 -5.17 5.64
CA ARG A 228 -11.22 -4.09 6.61
C ARG A 228 -11.17 -2.70 5.98
N GLY A 229 -11.36 -2.59 4.66
CA GLY A 229 -11.34 -1.33 3.93
C GLY A 229 -9.95 -0.81 3.58
N ILE A 230 -8.89 -1.60 3.77
CA ILE A 230 -7.52 -1.25 3.37
C ILE A 230 -7.44 -1.25 1.84
N ASN A 231 -7.14 -0.10 1.24
CA ASN A 231 -7.02 0.07 -0.21
C ASN A 231 -5.57 -0.06 -0.67
N ARG A 232 -4.59 0.39 0.12
CA ARG A 232 -3.16 0.41 -0.24
C ARG A 232 -2.29 -0.21 0.84
N VAL A 233 -1.40 -1.12 0.44
CA VAL A 233 -0.42 -1.78 1.33
C VAL A 233 0.99 -1.52 0.86
N LEU A 234 1.82 -0.97 1.74
CA LEU A 234 3.26 -0.82 1.53
C LEU A 234 4.01 -2.01 2.12
N VAL A 235 4.60 -2.85 1.27
CA VAL A 235 5.43 -3.98 1.69
C VAL A 235 6.88 -3.52 1.72
N GLU A 236 7.45 -3.31 2.91
CA GLU A 236 8.78 -2.70 3.06
C GLU A 236 9.80 -3.57 3.83
N GLY A 237 9.43 -4.80 4.19
CA GLY A 237 10.23 -5.63 5.08
C GLY A 237 10.37 -7.09 4.66
N GLY A 238 11.62 -7.47 4.38
CA GLY A 238 12.09 -8.85 4.23
C GLY A 238 12.20 -9.28 2.78
N SER A 239 13.42 -9.59 2.33
CA SER A 239 13.73 -10.04 0.97
C SER A 239 12.85 -11.22 0.51
N ARG A 240 12.58 -12.17 1.41
CA ARG A 240 11.69 -13.31 1.15
C ARG A 240 10.21 -12.94 1.04
N VAL A 241 9.77 -11.90 1.74
CA VAL A 241 8.38 -11.43 1.66
C VAL A 241 8.18 -10.69 0.35
N LEU A 242 9.06 -9.73 0.03
CA LEU A 242 9.04 -9.05 -1.26
C LEU A 242 9.08 -10.05 -2.42
N GLY A 243 9.96 -11.06 -2.30
CA GLY A 243 10.04 -12.20 -3.20
C GLY A 243 8.73 -12.97 -3.36
N ALA A 244 8.09 -13.36 -2.26
CA ALA A 244 6.82 -14.08 -2.31
C ALA A 244 5.69 -13.26 -2.95
N PHE A 245 5.63 -11.95 -2.69
CA PHE A 245 4.67 -11.05 -3.37
C PHE A 245 4.94 -10.94 -4.87
N PHE A 246 6.21 -11.02 -5.29
CA PHE A 246 6.60 -11.05 -6.69
C PHE A 246 6.26 -12.40 -7.35
N ASP A 247 6.72 -13.51 -6.76
CA ASP A 247 6.50 -14.88 -7.24
C ASP A 247 5.01 -15.24 -7.33
N GLU A 248 4.17 -14.75 -6.42
CA GLU A 248 2.71 -14.99 -6.45
C GLU A 248 1.93 -14.00 -7.33
N GLU A 249 2.63 -13.09 -8.02
CA GLU A 249 2.05 -12.00 -8.80
C GLU A 249 1.02 -11.21 -7.99
N LEU A 250 1.42 -10.66 -6.85
CA LEU A 250 0.55 -9.86 -5.99
C LEU A 250 0.94 -8.38 -5.95
N ALA A 251 2.18 -8.07 -6.34
CA ALA A 251 2.69 -6.71 -6.43
C ALA A 251 2.11 -5.94 -7.62
N ASP A 252 1.72 -4.67 -7.41
CA ASP A 252 1.22 -3.79 -8.46
C ASP A 252 2.23 -2.70 -8.82
N SER A 253 2.99 -2.23 -7.83
CA SER A 253 3.98 -1.16 -7.99
C SER A 253 5.27 -1.46 -7.24
N VAL A 254 6.36 -0.84 -7.68
CA VAL A 254 7.67 -0.90 -7.03
C VAL A 254 8.15 0.52 -6.74
N VAL A 255 8.75 0.71 -5.57
CA VAL A 255 9.53 1.89 -5.21
C VAL A 255 10.90 1.44 -4.70
N ALA A 256 11.90 1.56 -5.55
CA ALA A 256 13.28 1.17 -5.28
C ALA A 256 14.12 2.39 -4.91
N PHE A 257 14.76 2.34 -3.75
CA PHE A 257 15.74 3.33 -3.31
C PHE A 257 17.15 2.77 -3.53
N ILE A 258 17.98 3.52 -4.25
CA ILE A 258 19.33 3.12 -4.66
C ILE A 258 20.33 4.11 -4.08
N ALA A 259 21.13 3.65 -3.13
CA ALA A 259 22.19 4.43 -2.54
C ALA A 259 23.48 4.34 -3.36
N PRO A 260 24.30 5.41 -3.43
CA PRO A 260 25.58 5.41 -4.16
C PRO A 260 26.69 4.71 -3.37
N VAL A 261 26.42 3.51 -2.88
CA VAL A 261 27.35 2.66 -2.10
C VAL A 261 27.44 1.28 -2.75
N LEU A 262 28.57 0.59 -2.55
CA LEU A 262 28.79 -0.78 -3.02
C LEU A 262 29.01 -1.69 -1.80
N ILE A 263 28.35 -2.84 -1.77
CA ILE A 263 28.44 -3.81 -0.64
C ILE A 263 29.18 -5.07 -1.07
N GLY A 264 28.87 -5.60 -2.24
CA GLY A 264 29.36 -6.85 -2.78
C GLY A 264 28.99 -8.09 -1.94
N GLY A 265 29.60 -9.21 -2.31
CA GLY A 265 29.46 -10.49 -1.60
C GLY A 265 28.35 -11.36 -2.18
N ALA A 266 28.73 -12.53 -2.69
CA ALA A 266 27.82 -13.47 -3.35
C ALA A 266 26.61 -13.90 -2.51
N ASN A 267 26.75 -13.87 -1.17
CA ASN A 267 25.69 -14.26 -0.23
C ASN A 267 25.06 -13.06 0.49
N ALA A 268 25.38 -11.83 0.09
CA ALA A 268 24.72 -10.66 0.64
C ALA A 268 23.27 -10.60 0.13
N PRO A 269 22.28 -10.32 0.99
CA PRO A 269 20.88 -10.39 0.62
C PRO A 269 20.53 -9.34 -0.44
N VAL A 270 19.73 -9.75 -1.43
CA VAL A 270 19.16 -8.89 -2.48
C VAL A 270 17.71 -8.50 -2.15
N PRO A 271 17.13 -7.47 -2.79
CA PRO A 271 15.77 -7.03 -2.48
C PRO A 271 14.69 -8.09 -2.71
N LEU A 272 14.77 -8.81 -3.83
CA LEU A 272 13.81 -9.85 -4.24
C LEU A 272 14.52 -11.19 -4.19
N ALA A 273 14.33 -11.93 -3.09
CA ALA A 273 14.61 -13.37 -3.07
C ALA A 273 13.42 -14.14 -3.65
N GLY A 274 13.43 -15.47 -3.58
CA GLY A 274 12.33 -16.31 -4.04
C GLY A 274 12.77 -17.25 -5.16
N GLN A 275 11.80 -17.72 -5.93
CA GLN A 275 12.06 -18.53 -7.12
C GLN A 275 12.55 -17.65 -8.28
N GLY A 276 11.96 -16.46 -8.44
CA GLY A 276 12.28 -15.59 -9.57
C GLY A 276 11.80 -16.16 -10.91
N VAL A 277 12.27 -15.55 -11.99
CA VAL A 277 11.96 -15.96 -13.37
C VAL A 277 13.08 -16.81 -13.96
N GLU A 278 12.73 -17.75 -14.84
CA GLU A 278 13.72 -18.61 -15.51
C GLU A 278 14.38 -17.91 -16.70
N THR A 279 13.64 -17.05 -17.40
CA THR A 279 14.12 -16.38 -18.61
C THR A 279 13.87 -14.87 -18.61
N MET A 280 14.59 -14.14 -19.45
CA MET A 280 14.49 -12.67 -19.53
C MET A 280 13.19 -12.18 -20.18
N GLU A 281 12.51 -13.04 -20.95
CA GLU A 281 11.20 -12.79 -21.54
C GLU A 281 10.10 -12.73 -20.46
N GLN A 282 10.27 -13.51 -19.39
CA GLN A 282 9.37 -13.51 -18.23
C GLN A 282 9.63 -12.33 -17.28
N ALA A 283 10.78 -11.65 -17.42
CA ALA A 283 11.17 -10.57 -16.52
C ALA A 283 10.19 -9.40 -16.60
N ALA A 284 9.62 -9.03 -15.44
CA ALA A 284 8.71 -7.91 -15.34
C ALA A 284 9.38 -6.60 -15.77
N ARG A 285 8.66 -5.80 -16.57
CA ARG A 285 9.09 -4.47 -17.00
C ARG A 285 8.22 -3.43 -16.30
N LEU A 286 8.87 -2.49 -15.63
CA LEU A 286 8.17 -1.37 -15.01
C LEU A 286 7.55 -0.48 -16.09
N ARG A 287 6.29 -0.13 -15.89
CA ARG A 287 5.53 0.87 -16.65
C ARG A 287 5.49 2.17 -15.88
N ASP A 288 5.22 3.28 -16.58
CA ASP A 288 5.08 4.61 -15.98
C ASP A 288 6.28 5.00 -15.12
N LEU A 289 7.48 4.70 -15.63
CA LEU A 289 8.73 4.82 -14.90
C LEU A 289 9.00 6.27 -14.49
N ARG A 290 9.17 6.49 -13.19
CA ARG A 290 9.59 7.77 -12.62
C ARG A 290 10.93 7.57 -11.93
N VAL A 291 11.92 8.37 -12.33
CA VAL A 291 13.26 8.35 -11.74
C VAL A 291 13.55 9.73 -11.19
N ARG A 292 13.99 9.80 -9.94
CA ARG A 292 14.37 11.07 -9.31
C ARG A 292 15.51 10.90 -8.34
N GLN A 293 16.35 11.92 -8.27
CA GLN A 293 17.36 12.05 -7.24
C GLN A 293 16.71 12.57 -5.95
N VAL A 294 17.02 11.93 -4.82
CA VAL A 294 16.53 12.30 -3.48
C VAL A 294 17.74 12.37 -2.56
N GLY A 295 18.24 13.59 -2.33
CA GLY A 295 19.54 13.78 -1.68
C GLY A 295 20.66 13.14 -2.50
N THR A 296 21.41 12.22 -1.89
CA THR A 296 22.45 11.44 -2.58
C THR A 296 21.94 10.15 -3.22
N ASP A 297 20.72 9.73 -2.91
CA ASP A 297 20.12 8.49 -3.41
C ASP A 297 19.33 8.72 -4.72
N VAL A 298 19.07 7.64 -5.45
CA VAL A 298 18.13 7.62 -6.58
C VAL A 298 16.90 6.80 -6.20
N VAL A 299 15.72 7.33 -6.48
CA VAL A 299 14.44 6.61 -6.31
C VAL A 299 13.86 6.32 -7.68
N ILE A 300 13.58 5.03 -7.92
CA ILE A 300 12.90 4.53 -9.12
C ILE A 300 11.54 4.00 -8.72
N GLU A 301 10.50 4.51 -9.38
CA GLU A 301 9.12 4.09 -9.18
C GLU A 301 8.52 3.64 -10.50
N GLY A 302 7.64 2.64 -10.43
CA GLY A 302 6.89 2.21 -11.60
C GLY A 302 5.92 1.11 -11.26
N ARG A 303 5.00 0.84 -12.20
CA ARG A 303 4.00 -0.20 -12.05
C ARG A 303 4.43 -1.49 -12.71
N LEU A 304 4.15 -2.61 -12.05
CA LEU A 304 4.23 -3.96 -12.61
C LEU A 304 2.97 -4.30 -13.41
N ARG A 305 1.85 -3.64 -13.10
CA ARG A 305 0.54 -3.84 -13.73
C ARG A 305 -0.04 -2.53 -14.26
N PRO A 306 -0.74 -2.54 -15.40
CA PRO A 306 -1.38 -1.32 -15.90
C PRO A 306 -2.35 -0.75 -14.86
N LEU A 307 -2.52 0.57 -14.88
CA LEU A 307 -3.61 1.21 -14.16
C LEU A 307 -4.93 0.80 -14.79
N GLU A 308 -5.87 0.42 -13.94
CA GLU A 308 -7.23 0.16 -14.40
C GLU A 308 -8.09 1.38 -14.18
N ILE A 309 -8.65 1.89 -15.27
CA ILE A 309 -9.64 2.96 -15.27
C ILE A 309 -11.01 2.28 -15.38
N PRO A 310 -11.95 2.52 -14.45
CA PRO A 310 -13.31 1.98 -14.56
C PRO A 310 -13.92 2.26 -15.94
N GLU A 311 -14.59 1.25 -16.51
CA GLU A 311 -15.23 1.36 -17.82
C GLU A 311 -16.35 2.40 -17.82
N GLY A 312 -16.56 3.06 -18.98
CA GLY A 312 -17.63 4.06 -19.16
C GLY A 312 -17.18 5.52 -19.20
N VAL A 313 -15.87 5.78 -19.38
CA VAL A 313 -15.35 7.11 -19.79
C VAL A 313 -16.00 7.57 -21.09
#